data_AF-A0A432JFR9-F1
#
_entry.id   AF-A0A432JFR9-F1
#
_cell.length_a   1.000
_cell.length_b   1.000
_cell.length_c   1.000
_cell.angle_alpha   90.00
_cell.angle_beta   90.00
_cell.angle_gamma   90.00
#
_symmetry.space_group_name_H-M   'P 1'
#
loop_
_entity.id
_entity.type
_entity.pdbx_description
1 polymer ?
#
loop_
_entity_poly.entity_id
_entity_poly.type
_entity_poly.pdbx_seq_one_letter_code
_entity_poly.pdbx_strand_id
1 'polypeptide(L)'
;HDDHDDQSEYSSRPDDGEATASSSPFGDNAELAQALEEAISGLSMPTEPDDGMLADRVSDLILMANTLENQEGISHVAFNFLVTEICDALGQGLEAGNADIAQRWGQSSSRTYVSKILRGLSDGEFFIKGNHSWRDENSGQNRRRRTFNLNHDHPLVQQAIAARSGADTATSAETATTTTTTTEESYPSIDQDEPPESPETGEDTENIVESPESSGYEDEDEDYESGKSAAEARIETGFMSRLFRPRRN
;
A
#
# COMPACT_ATOMS: atom_id res chain seq x y z
N HIS A 1 -27.10 -59.61 -48.95
CA HIS A 1 -26.73 -59.96 -47.57
C HIS A 1 -25.88 -58.81 -47.09
N ASP A 2 -26.46 -58.04 -46.18
CA ASP A 2 -25.95 -56.85 -45.50
C ASP A 2 -24.49 -56.94 -45.07
N ASP A 3 -23.80 -55.80 -45.07
CA ASP A 3 -23.27 -55.25 -43.81
C ASP A 3 -23.09 -53.73 -43.91
N HIS A 4 -23.52 -53.06 -42.84
CA HIS A 4 -23.69 -51.63 -42.64
C HIS A 4 -22.39 -50.96 -42.11
N ASP A 5 -22.27 -49.65 -42.39
CA ASP A 5 -21.68 -48.54 -41.62
C ASP A 5 -20.43 -48.76 -40.73
N ASP A 6 -19.42 -47.87 -40.88
CA ASP A 6 -19.23 -46.82 -39.86
C ASP A 6 -18.33 -45.67 -40.35
N GLN A 7 -18.76 -44.45 -40.02
CA GLN A 7 -18.07 -43.20 -40.23
C GLN A 7 -16.97 -43.01 -39.16
N SER A 8 -15.88 -42.35 -39.51
CA SER A 8 -15.17 -41.52 -38.52
C SER A 8 -14.77 -40.21 -39.17
N GLU A 9 -15.70 -39.25 -39.06
CA GLU A 9 -15.38 -37.84 -39.10
C GLU A 9 -14.23 -37.59 -38.12
N TYR A 10 -13.14 -37.02 -38.64
CA TYR A 10 -12.08 -36.43 -37.85
C TYR A 10 -12.65 -35.16 -37.18
N SER A 11 -13.45 -35.38 -36.13
CA SER A 11 -13.90 -34.33 -35.25
C SER A 11 -12.69 -33.89 -34.43
N SER A 12 -12.01 -32.86 -34.96
CA SER A 12 -10.94 -32.17 -34.26
C SER A 12 -11.58 -31.51 -33.04
N ARG A 13 -11.51 -32.22 -31.91
CA ARG A 13 -11.83 -31.71 -30.58
C ARG A 13 -11.09 -30.38 -30.42
N PRO A 14 -11.76 -29.26 -30.09
CA PRO A 14 -11.04 -28.08 -29.69
C PRO A 14 -10.19 -28.49 -28.49
N ASP A 15 -8.89 -28.25 -28.60
CA ASP A 15 -8.03 -28.13 -27.45
C ASP A 15 -8.68 -27.08 -26.56
N ASP A 16 -9.41 -27.52 -25.53
CA ASP A 16 -9.87 -26.68 -24.43
C ASP A 16 -8.58 -26.25 -23.72
N GLY A 17 -7.89 -25.28 -24.32
CA GLY A 17 -6.87 -24.51 -23.67
C GLY A 17 -7.54 -23.97 -22.41
N GLU A 18 -7.18 -24.58 -21.29
CA GLU A 18 -7.65 -24.24 -19.97
C GLU A 18 -7.52 -22.72 -19.86
N ALA A 19 -8.66 -22.03 -20.00
CA ALA A 19 -8.73 -20.60 -19.83
C ALA A 19 -8.20 -20.39 -18.43
N THR A 20 -6.95 -19.92 -18.33
CA THR A 20 -6.30 -19.63 -17.06
C THR A 20 -7.26 -18.71 -16.34
N ALA A 21 -8.01 -19.25 -15.37
CA ALA A 21 -9.04 -18.50 -14.71
C ALA A 21 -8.34 -17.31 -14.09
N SER A 22 -8.65 -16.12 -14.61
CA SER A 22 -8.21 -14.84 -14.08
C SER A 22 -8.37 -14.87 -12.57
N SER A 23 -7.26 -14.81 -11.83
CA SER A 23 -7.33 -14.87 -10.38
C SER A 23 -7.64 -13.48 -9.86
N SER A 24 -8.83 -13.33 -9.25
CA SER A 24 -9.16 -12.12 -8.50
C SER A 24 -8.05 -11.87 -7.46
N PRO A 25 -7.61 -10.62 -7.24
CA PRO A 25 -6.62 -10.30 -6.20
C PRO A 25 -7.12 -10.62 -4.78
N PHE A 26 -8.40 -10.94 -4.63
CA PHE A 26 -9.04 -11.36 -3.38
C PHE A 26 -9.12 -12.88 -3.21
N GLY A 27 -8.72 -13.68 -4.22
CA GLY A 27 -8.95 -15.12 -4.22
C GLY A 27 -10.43 -15.45 -4.14
N ASP A 28 -10.81 -16.33 -3.20
CA ASP A 28 -12.21 -16.70 -2.94
C ASP A 28 -12.93 -15.73 -1.97
N ASN A 29 -12.26 -14.66 -1.53
CA ASN A 29 -12.81 -13.72 -0.55
C ASN A 29 -13.70 -12.66 -1.21
N ALA A 30 -14.91 -13.06 -1.59
CA ALA A 30 -15.91 -12.17 -2.17
C ALA A 30 -16.37 -11.06 -1.20
N GLU A 31 -16.35 -11.33 0.11
CA GLU A 31 -16.73 -10.35 1.14
C GLU A 31 -15.76 -9.16 1.16
N LEU A 32 -14.45 -9.42 1.07
CA LEU A 32 -13.43 -8.37 0.99
C LEU A 32 -13.55 -7.56 -0.31
N ALA A 33 -13.80 -8.23 -1.43
CA ALA A 33 -14.02 -7.55 -2.72
C ALA A 33 -15.21 -6.58 -2.63
N GLN A 34 -16.33 -7.05 -2.07
CA GLN A 34 -17.53 -6.22 -1.88
C GLN A 34 -17.29 -5.09 -0.89
N ALA A 35 -16.65 -5.36 0.25
CA ALA A 35 -16.37 -4.33 1.27
C ALA A 35 -15.46 -3.22 0.72
N LEU A 36 -14.48 -3.57 -0.13
CA LEU A 36 -13.62 -2.59 -0.78
C LEU A 36 -14.39 -1.76 -1.82
N GLU A 37 -15.23 -2.39 -2.64
CA GLU A 37 -16.08 -1.70 -3.61
C GLU A 37 -17.05 -0.73 -2.91
N GLU A 38 -17.67 -1.15 -1.81
CA GLU A 38 -18.53 -0.29 -0.99
C GLU A 38 -17.75 0.88 -0.39
N ALA A 39 -16.56 0.63 0.17
CA ALA A 39 -15.73 1.67 0.76
C ALA A 39 -15.28 2.73 -0.26
N ILE A 40 -14.98 2.32 -1.50
CA ILE A 40 -14.51 3.25 -2.54
C ILE A 40 -15.65 3.92 -3.32
N SER A 41 -16.88 3.38 -3.27
CA SER A 41 -18.05 3.95 -3.96
C SER A 41 -18.39 5.38 -3.52
N GLY A 42 -18.07 5.74 -2.28
CA GLY A 42 -18.27 7.08 -1.71
C GLY A 42 -17.11 8.06 -1.93
N LEU A 43 -16.01 7.62 -2.56
CA LEU A 43 -14.79 8.41 -2.72
C LEU A 43 -14.72 9.08 -4.09
N SER A 44 -13.83 10.08 -4.24
CA SER A 44 -13.57 10.74 -5.53
C SER A 44 -12.69 9.86 -6.44
N MET A 45 -13.23 8.71 -6.84
CA MET A 45 -12.56 7.76 -7.74
C MET A 45 -12.69 8.18 -9.20
N PRO A 46 -11.74 7.82 -10.08
CA PRO A 46 -11.92 8.00 -11.51
C PRO A 46 -13.10 7.16 -12.01
N THR A 47 -13.95 7.76 -12.85
CA THR A 47 -15.16 7.13 -13.38
C THR A 47 -14.92 6.23 -14.59
N GLU A 48 -13.74 6.31 -15.20
CA GLU A 48 -13.38 5.51 -16.38
C GLU A 48 -12.02 4.85 -16.18
N PRO A 49 -11.87 3.57 -16.58
CA PRO A 49 -12.91 2.76 -17.21
C PRO A 49 -13.94 2.20 -16.21
N ASP A 50 -15.20 2.13 -16.65
CA ASP A 50 -16.29 1.48 -15.94
C ASP A 50 -16.38 0.00 -16.34
N ASP A 51 -15.33 -0.74 -15.97
CA ASP A 51 -15.18 -2.17 -16.31
C ASP A 51 -15.32 -3.10 -15.10
N GLY A 52 -15.75 -2.56 -13.95
CA GLY A 52 -15.93 -3.32 -12.71
C GLY A 52 -14.63 -3.77 -12.03
N MET A 53 -13.45 -3.35 -12.53
CA MET A 53 -12.15 -3.79 -11.98
C MET A 53 -11.56 -2.79 -10.98
N LEU A 54 -12.33 -1.78 -10.52
CA LEU A 54 -11.80 -0.72 -9.68
C LEU A 54 -11.34 -1.23 -8.30
N ALA A 55 -12.15 -2.03 -7.60
CA ALA A 55 -11.72 -2.69 -6.36
C ALA A 55 -10.45 -3.52 -6.55
N ASP A 56 -10.37 -4.31 -7.62
CA ASP A 56 -9.18 -5.12 -7.89
C ASP A 56 -7.92 -4.26 -8.07
N ARG A 57 -8.04 -3.14 -8.79
CA ARG A 57 -6.95 -2.17 -8.95
C ARG A 57 -6.57 -1.51 -7.63
N VAL A 58 -7.54 -1.19 -6.78
CA VAL A 58 -7.26 -0.65 -5.44
C VAL A 58 -6.49 -1.67 -4.60
N SER A 59 -6.89 -2.94 -4.63
CA SER A 59 -6.18 -4.02 -3.95
C SER A 59 -4.74 -4.17 -4.46
N ASP A 60 -4.52 -4.06 -5.77
CA ASP A 60 -3.19 -4.01 -6.36
C ASP A 60 -2.35 -2.83 -5.86
N LEU A 61 -2.93 -1.62 -5.80
CA LEU A 61 -2.25 -0.43 -5.31
C LEU A 61 -1.88 -0.53 -3.83
N ILE A 62 -2.75 -1.11 -3.00
CA ILE A 62 -2.47 -1.37 -1.58
C ILE A 62 -1.25 -2.29 -1.45
N LEU A 63 -1.24 -3.42 -2.18
CA LEU A 63 -0.11 -4.34 -2.09
C LEU A 63 1.18 -3.72 -2.64
N MET A 64 1.11 -2.99 -3.75
CA MET A 64 2.26 -2.28 -4.30
C MET A 64 2.80 -1.27 -3.30
N ALA A 65 1.95 -0.43 -2.71
CA ALA A 65 2.38 0.54 -1.69
C ALA A 65 3.01 -0.15 -0.47
N ASN A 66 2.38 -1.21 0.05
CA ASN A 66 2.93 -2.01 1.15
C ASN A 66 4.30 -2.59 0.80
N THR A 67 4.46 -3.10 -0.41
CA THR A 67 5.72 -3.68 -0.88
C THR A 67 6.82 -2.64 -0.98
N LEU A 68 6.49 -1.44 -1.47
CA LEU A 68 7.43 -0.32 -1.56
C LEU A 68 7.88 0.16 -0.18
N GLU A 69 6.95 0.30 0.78
CA GLU A 69 7.28 0.75 2.13
C GLU A 69 8.19 -0.20 2.90
N ASN A 70 8.07 -1.49 2.63
CA ASN A 70 8.89 -2.53 3.28
C ASN A 70 10.19 -2.83 2.52
N GLN A 71 10.50 -2.10 1.45
CA GLN A 71 11.71 -2.31 0.67
C GLN A 71 12.94 -1.72 1.39
N GLU A 72 14.03 -2.48 1.40
CA GLU A 72 15.30 -2.04 2.00
C GLU A 72 15.82 -0.74 1.38
N GLY A 73 16.04 0.26 2.24
CA GLY A 73 16.53 1.59 1.85
C GLY A 73 15.42 2.63 1.67
N ILE A 74 14.14 2.24 1.73
CA ILE A 74 13.02 3.18 1.71
C ILE A 74 12.70 3.60 3.15
N SER A 75 13.06 4.83 3.49
CA SER A 75 12.81 5.41 4.83
C SER A 75 11.47 6.15 4.92
N HIS A 76 10.90 6.51 3.79
CA HIS A 76 9.68 7.28 3.66
C HIS A 76 9.17 7.16 2.22
N VAL A 77 7.86 7.31 2.03
CA VAL A 77 7.26 7.32 0.69
C VAL A 77 6.63 8.69 0.45
N ALA A 78 7.00 9.35 -0.64
CA ALA A 78 6.36 10.58 -1.11
C ALA A 78 5.36 10.24 -2.22
N PHE A 79 4.29 11.03 -2.35
CA PHE A 79 3.23 10.77 -3.34
C PHE A 79 3.76 10.61 -4.78
N ASN A 80 4.61 11.54 -5.25
CA ASN A 80 5.13 11.49 -6.61
C ASN A 80 6.10 10.32 -6.84
N PHE A 81 6.81 9.91 -5.78
CA PHE A 81 7.68 8.74 -5.82
C PHE A 81 6.83 7.47 -5.95
N LEU A 82 5.84 7.28 -5.08
CA LEU A 82 4.90 6.15 -5.12
C LEU A 82 4.22 6.02 -6.50
N VAL A 83 3.69 7.13 -7.05
CA VAL A 83 3.05 7.12 -8.37
C VAL A 83 4.02 6.66 -9.46
N THR A 84 5.30 7.08 -9.39
CA THR A 84 6.31 6.72 -10.40
C THR A 84 6.63 5.24 -10.32
N GLU A 85 6.96 4.74 -9.13
CA GLU A 85 7.27 3.32 -8.91
C GLU A 85 6.11 2.40 -9.32
N ILE A 86 4.87 2.79 -9.01
CA ILE A 86 3.69 2.05 -9.44
C ILE A 86 3.55 2.05 -10.97
N CYS A 87 3.68 3.20 -11.62
CA CYS A 87 3.56 3.27 -13.08
C CYS A 87 4.64 2.43 -13.78
N ASP A 88 5.87 2.47 -13.26
CA ASP A 88 6.99 1.68 -13.79
C ASP A 88 6.74 0.18 -13.57
N ALA A 89 6.26 -0.21 -12.39
CA ALA A 89 5.89 -1.59 -12.09
C ALA A 89 4.77 -2.10 -13.02
N LEU A 90 3.74 -1.30 -13.24
CA LEU A 90 2.64 -1.61 -14.16
C LEU A 90 3.14 -1.73 -15.60
N GLY A 91 3.98 -0.79 -16.05
CA GLY A 91 4.59 -0.82 -17.38
C GLY A 91 5.39 -2.10 -17.62
N GLN A 92 6.28 -2.45 -16.70
CA GLN A 92 7.07 -3.69 -16.77
C GLN A 92 6.18 -4.94 -16.73
N GLY A 93 5.12 -4.92 -15.92
CA GLY A 93 4.15 -6.00 -15.86
C GLY A 93 3.40 -6.22 -17.18
N LEU A 94 2.99 -5.14 -17.83
CA LEU A 94 2.35 -5.15 -19.14
C LEU A 94 3.30 -5.62 -20.24
N GLU A 95 4.54 -5.12 -20.26
CA GLU A 95 5.59 -5.54 -21.20
C GLU A 95 5.96 -7.02 -21.05
N ALA A 96 5.95 -7.54 -19.82
CA ALA A 96 6.18 -8.94 -19.53
C ALA A 96 5.00 -9.86 -19.88
N GLY A 97 3.87 -9.31 -20.37
CA GLY A 97 2.69 -10.08 -20.73
C GLY A 97 2.00 -10.74 -19.53
N ASN A 98 2.10 -10.15 -18.33
CA ASN A 98 1.43 -10.67 -17.16
C ASN A 98 -0.09 -10.61 -17.35
N ALA A 99 -0.78 -11.76 -17.33
CA ALA A 99 -2.20 -11.86 -17.64
C ALA A 99 -3.08 -11.03 -16.70
N ASP A 100 -2.81 -11.09 -15.39
CA ASP A 100 -3.57 -10.39 -14.36
C ASP A 100 -3.40 -8.86 -14.49
N ILE A 101 -2.16 -8.40 -14.69
CA ILE A 101 -1.89 -6.97 -14.92
C ILE A 101 -2.48 -6.51 -16.25
N ALA A 102 -2.36 -7.30 -17.31
CA ALA A 102 -2.92 -6.95 -18.62
C ALA A 102 -4.44 -6.80 -18.56
N GLN A 103 -5.13 -7.70 -17.86
CA GLN A 103 -6.56 -7.63 -17.67
C GLN A 103 -6.98 -6.41 -16.84
N ARG A 104 -6.31 -6.17 -15.70
CA ARG A 104 -6.72 -5.11 -14.77
C ARG A 104 -6.26 -3.73 -15.19
N TRP A 105 -5.07 -3.61 -15.74
CA TRP A 105 -4.39 -2.34 -15.98
C TRP A 105 -4.14 -2.03 -17.45
N GLY A 106 -4.45 -2.95 -18.38
CA GLY A 106 -4.13 -2.81 -19.80
C GLY A 106 -4.72 -1.58 -20.49
N GLN A 107 -5.84 -1.05 -20.00
CA GLN A 107 -6.46 0.20 -20.50
C GLN A 107 -6.35 1.37 -19.50
N SER A 108 -5.73 1.15 -18.33
CA SER A 108 -5.94 2.00 -17.14
C SER A 108 -4.67 2.22 -16.33
N SER A 109 -3.50 2.15 -16.94
CA SER A 109 -2.20 2.28 -16.27
C SER A 109 -1.62 3.71 -16.29
N SER A 110 -2.35 4.69 -16.83
CA SER A 110 -1.81 6.05 -16.98
C SER A 110 -1.49 6.70 -15.62
N ARG A 111 -0.41 7.49 -15.59
CA ARG A 111 0.00 8.24 -14.39
C ARG A 111 -1.13 9.08 -13.79
N THR A 112 -1.91 9.74 -14.65
CA THR A 112 -3.06 10.56 -14.22
C THR A 112 -4.13 9.72 -13.54
N TYR A 113 -4.44 8.55 -14.09
CA TYR A 113 -5.45 7.65 -13.54
C TYR A 113 -4.99 7.07 -12.18
N VAL A 114 -3.78 6.54 -12.10
CA VAL A 114 -3.17 6.05 -10.85
C VAL A 114 -3.15 7.16 -9.78
N SER A 115 -2.74 8.37 -10.15
CA SER A 115 -2.74 9.52 -9.24
C SER A 115 -4.13 9.88 -8.73
N LYS A 116 -5.17 9.75 -9.56
CA LYS A 116 -6.56 9.99 -9.14
C LYS A 116 -7.02 8.95 -8.14
N ILE A 117 -6.75 7.66 -8.39
CA ILE A 117 -7.09 6.60 -7.43
C ILE A 117 -6.40 6.85 -6.09
N LEU A 118 -5.08 7.07 -6.08
CA LEU A 118 -4.34 7.28 -4.82
C LEU A 118 -4.84 8.51 -4.04
N ARG A 119 -5.26 9.57 -4.73
CA ARG A 119 -5.89 10.73 -4.08
C ARG A 119 -7.24 10.37 -3.47
N GLY A 120 -8.11 9.68 -4.21
CA GLY A 120 -9.39 9.19 -3.68
C GLY A 120 -9.21 8.28 -2.48
N LEU A 121 -8.25 7.35 -2.53
CA LEU A 121 -7.90 6.48 -1.42
C LEU A 121 -7.37 7.24 -0.20
N SER A 122 -6.66 8.35 -0.40
CA SER A 122 -6.28 9.22 0.71
C SER A 122 -7.47 9.92 1.36
N ASP A 123 -8.50 10.27 0.59
CA ASP A 123 -9.73 10.85 1.14
C ASP A 123 -10.53 9.82 1.95
N GLY A 124 -10.41 8.54 1.60
CA GLY A 124 -10.94 7.40 2.36
C GLY A 124 -10.00 6.84 3.44
N GLU A 125 -8.98 7.59 3.86
CA GLU A 125 -8.04 7.22 4.94
C GLU A 125 -7.21 5.93 4.71
N PHE A 126 -7.17 5.38 3.50
CA PHE A 126 -6.27 4.28 3.15
C PHE A 126 -4.80 4.72 3.16
N PHE A 127 -4.54 6.02 3.02
CA PHE A 127 -3.20 6.61 3.07
C PHE A 127 -3.16 7.80 4.03
N ILE A 128 -2.10 7.88 4.82
CA ILE A 128 -1.80 8.95 5.76
C ILE A 128 -0.82 9.93 5.12
N LYS A 129 -1.25 11.20 5.02
CA LYS A 129 -0.41 12.33 4.64
C LYS A 129 0.35 12.84 5.87
N GLY A 130 1.66 12.94 5.77
CA GLY A 130 2.49 13.30 6.92
C GLY A 130 3.73 14.09 6.55
N ASN A 131 4.69 14.09 7.47
CA ASN A 131 6.02 14.64 7.22
C ASN A 131 7.07 13.70 7.80
N HIS A 132 8.19 13.62 7.10
CA HIS A 132 9.38 12.96 7.56
C HIS A 132 10.49 14.00 7.66
N SER A 133 11.04 14.15 8.87
CA SER A 133 12.17 15.03 9.13
C SER A 133 13.40 14.17 9.33
N TRP A 134 14.51 14.56 8.72
CA TRP A 134 15.80 13.89 8.88
C TRP A 134 16.91 14.92 8.90
N ARG A 135 18.05 14.54 9.48
CA ARG A 135 19.24 15.39 9.46
C ARG A 135 20.05 15.07 8.21
N ASP A 136 20.33 16.10 7.44
CA ASP A 136 21.21 16.00 6.28
C ASP A 136 22.65 15.76 6.73
N GLU A 137 23.29 14.70 6.22
CA GLU A 137 24.63 14.30 6.68
C GLU A 137 25.72 15.26 6.20
N ASN A 138 25.53 15.89 5.03
CA ASN A 138 26.51 16.80 4.42
C ASN A 138 26.47 18.20 5.04
N SER A 139 25.29 18.78 5.21
CA SER A 139 25.11 20.14 5.74
C SER A 139 24.82 20.18 7.25
N GLY A 140 24.47 19.04 7.86
CA GLY A 140 24.05 18.94 9.26
C GLY A 140 22.67 19.57 9.54
N GLN A 141 22.01 20.12 8.51
CA GLN A 141 20.73 20.81 8.62
C GLN A 141 19.56 19.83 8.73
N ASN A 142 18.50 20.24 9.43
CA ASN A 142 17.28 19.46 9.47
C ASN A 142 16.50 19.68 8.17
N ARG A 143 16.26 18.60 7.43
CA ARG A 143 15.45 18.57 6.21
C ARG A 143 14.09 17.96 6.54
N ARG A 144 13.06 18.40 5.83
CA ARG A 144 11.70 17.88 5.99
C ARG A 144 11.09 17.65 4.63
N ARG A 145 10.41 16.51 4.48
CA ARG A 145 9.70 16.13 3.26
C ARG A 145 8.31 15.64 3.59
N ARG A 146 7.39 15.84 2.66
CA ARG A 146 6.02 15.32 2.78
C ARG A 146 6.03 13.82 2.58
N THR A 147 5.22 13.12 3.38
CA THR A 147 5.00 11.67 3.23
C THR A 147 3.58 11.37 2.82
N PHE A 148 3.44 10.22 2.19
CA PHE A 148 2.20 9.64 1.73
C PHE A 148 2.35 8.13 1.94
N ASN A 149 2.03 7.68 3.15
CA ASN A 149 2.25 6.30 3.56
C ASN A 149 0.91 5.57 3.66
N LEU A 150 0.91 4.27 3.42
CA LEU A 150 -0.22 3.38 3.60
C LEU A 150 -0.65 3.38 5.07
N ASN A 151 -1.97 3.41 5.30
CA ASN A 151 -2.54 3.33 6.62
C ASN A 151 -2.65 1.87 7.06
N HIS A 152 -1.63 1.38 7.76
CA HIS A 152 -1.61 0.00 8.28
C HIS A 152 -2.64 -0.28 9.37
N ASP A 153 -3.25 0.76 9.96
CA ASP A 153 -4.33 0.60 10.94
C ASP A 153 -5.72 0.48 10.27
N HIS A 154 -5.82 0.73 8.97
CA HIS A 154 -7.08 0.64 8.24
C HIS A 154 -7.49 -0.84 8.02
N PRO A 155 -8.69 -1.29 8.45
CA PRO A 155 -9.08 -2.71 8.40
C PRO A 155 -8.99 -3.33 7.00
N LEU A 156 -9.49 -2.64 5.97
CA LEU A 156 -9.45 -3.15 4.60
C LEU A 156 -8.03 -3.21 4.02
N VAL A 157 -7.11 -2.37 4.50
CA VAL A 157 -5.70 -2.42 4.10
C VAL A 157 -5.06 -3.68 4.64
N GLN A 158 -5.27 -3.97 5.94
CA GLN A 158 -4.77 -5.20 6.57
C GLN A 158 -5.32 -6.46 5.87
N GLN A 159 -6.63 -6.49 5.60
CA GLN A 159 -7.26 -7.63 4.93
C GLN A 159 -6.74 -7.81 3.50
N ALA A 160 -6.57 -6.73 2.72
CA ALA A 160 -6.02 -6.80 1.37
C ALA A 160 -4.56 -7.30 1.36
N ILE A 161 -3.73 -6.86 2.31
CA ILE A 161 -2.36 -7.35 2.46
C ILE A 161 -2.36 -8.84 2.85
N ALA A 162 -3.19 -9.23 3.81
CA ALA A 162 -3.27 -10.60 4.31
C ALA A 162 -3.70 -11.59 3.21
N ALA A 163 -4.75 -11.26 2.46
CA ALA A 163 -5.28 -12.07 1.36
C ALA A 163 -4.20 -12.41 0.32
N ARG A 164 -3.25 -11.50 0.09
CA ARG A 164 -2.20 -11.65 -0.93
C ARG A 164 -0.85 -12.13 -0.38
N SER A 165 -0.60 -11.99 0.91
CA SER A 165 0.65 -12.44 1.54
C SER A 165 0.66 -13.94 1.85
N GLY A 166 -0.46 -14.64 1.62
CA GLY A 166 -0.57 -16.07 1.92
C GLY A 166 -0.62 -16.39 3.40
N ALA A 167 -0.94 -15.40 4.24
CA ALA A 167 -1.33 -15.65 5.61
C ALA A 167 -2.73 -16.24 5.57
N ASP A 168 -2.82 -17.57 5.61
CA ASP A 168 -4.08 -18.25 5.89
C ASP A 168 -4.71 -17.59 7.11
N THR A 169 -5.88 -17.00 6.91
CA THR A 169 -6.73 -16.47 7.98
C THR A 169 -7.24 -17.63 8.82
N ALA A 170 -6.36 -18.17 9.67
CA ALA A 170 -6.73 -19.04 10.77
C ALA A 170 -6.63 -18.23 12.06
N THR A 171 -7.79 -18.07 12.70
CA THR A 171 -7.98 -17.64 14.09
C THR A 171 -7.83 -16.15 14.36
N SER A 172 -8.94 -15.43 14.21
CA SER A 172 -9.31 -14.44 15.21
C SER A 172 -10.84 -14.35 15.32
N ALA A 173 -11.43 -15.43 15.84
CA ALA A 173 -12.76 -15.43 16.43
C ALA A 173 -12.75 -16.48 17.56
N GLU A 174 -13.34 -16.09 18.70
CA GLU A 174 -13.52 -16.87 19.93
C GLU A 174 -12.24 -17.14 20.74
N THR A 175 -12.02 -16.41 21.83
CA THR A 175 -12.69 -16.77 23.09
C THR A 175 -12.77 -15.58 24.04
N ALA A 176 -13.96 -14.99 24.13
CA ALA A 176 -14.42 -14.43 25.38
C ALA A 176 -15.14 -15.54 26.16
N THR A 177 -14.89 -15.60 27.48
CA THR A 177 -15.69 -16.20 28.59
C THR A 177 -14.80 -17.12 29.46
N THR A 178 -14.68 -17.10 30.79
CA THR A 178 -15.08 -16.23 31.93
C THR A 178 -14.40 -16.83 33.19
N THR A 179 -14.20 -15.99 34.22
CA THR A 179 -14.15 -16.29 35.69
C THR A 179 -12.95 -16.94 36.39
N THR A 180 -12.25 -16.08 37.16
CA THR A 180 -11.92 -16.14 38.60
C THR A 180 -11.44 -17.44 39.26
N THR A 181 -10.25 -17.40 39.87
CA THR A 181 -10.13 -17.72 41.32
C THR A 181 -8.93 -17.03 41.98
N THR A 182 -9.26 -16.35 43.06
CA THR A 182 -8.53 -15.83 44.22
C THR A 182 -7.23 -16.57 44.59
N THR A 183 -6.18 -15.82 44.92
CA THR A 183 -5.28 -16.14 46.06
C THR A 183 -4.69 -14.82 46.57
N GLU A 184 -5.17 -14.40 47.75
CA GLU A 184 -4.48 -13.43 48.62
C GLU A 184 -3.22 -14.05 49.22
N GLU A 185 -2.17 -13.25 49.35
CA GLU A 185 -1.21 -13.16 50.48
C GLU A 185 -0.01 -12.33 49.96
N SER A 186 0.62 -11.37 50.63
CA SER A 186 0.44 -10.61 51.86
C SER A 186 1.59 -9.56 51.80
N TYR A 187 1.30 -8.27 51.99
CA TYR A 187 2.28 -7.15 51.91
C TYR A 187 3.16 -7.06 53.18
N PRO A 188 4.23 -6.23 53.23
CA PRO A 188 4.04 -4.78 53.39
C PRO A 188 4.90 -3.93 52.43
N SER A 189 4.23 -2.99 51.74
CA SER A 189 4.85 -1.79 51.19
C SER A 189 5.30 -0.88 52.33
N ILE A 190 6.51 -0.34 52.23
CA ILE A 190 7.00 0.72 53.10
C ILE A 190 6.48 2.05 52.54
N ASP A 191 5.62 2.67 53.33
CA ASP A 191 5.16 4.06 53.26
C ASP A 191 6.32 4.99 53.62
N GLN A 192 6.71 5.93 52.74
CA GLN A 192 7.37 7.18 53.14
C GLN A 192 7.08 8.30 52.11
N ASP A 193 6.13 9.16 52.52
CA ASP A 193 6.16 10.64 52.47
C ASP A 193 6.41 11.40 51.15
N GLU A 194 5.37 12.11 50.72
CA GLU A 194 5.37 13.36 49.95
C GLU A 194 5.09 14.54 50.93
N PRO A 195 5.25 15.84 50.59
CA PRO A 195 6.42 16.66 50.21
C PRO A 195 6.68 17.78 51.27
N PRO A 196 7.41 18.86 50.93
CA PRO A 196 6.66 20.10 50.71
C PRO A 196 7.16 21.02 49.56
N GLU A 197 6.22 21.88 49.12
CA GLU A 197 6.32 22.94 48.12
C GLU A 197 7.22 24.14 48.46
N SER A 198 7.52 24.90 47.38
CA SER A 198 7.64 26.38 47.26
C SER A 198 9.00 27.06 47.51
N PRO A 199 9.28 28.29 46.98
CA PRO A 199 8.63 29.08 45.89
C PRO A 199 9.61 29.88 44.97
N GLU A 200 9.04 30.60 43.97
CA GLU A 200 9.45 31.95 43.45
C GLU A 200 10.78 32.10 42.64
N THR A 201 10.99 32.95 41.61
CA THR A 201 10.31 34.14 41.04
C THR A 201 10.92 34.46 39.64
N GLY A 202 10.18 35.18 38.78
CA GLY A 202 10.70 36.05 37.70
C GLY A 202 10.89 35.38 36.32
N GLU A 203 10.52 35.94 35.17
CA GLU A 203 10.24 37.33 34.77
C GLU A 203 9.31 37.35 33.55
N ASP A 204 8.79 38.56 33.32
CA ASP A 204 7.75 38.99 32.42
C ASP A 204 7.92 38.69 30.93
N THR A 205 6.74 38.73 30.33
CA THR A 205 6.34 38.75 28.93
C THR A 205 6.98 39.84 28.06
N GLU A 206 6.74 39.70 26.75
CA GLU A 206 6.85 40.69 25.67
C GLU A 206 8.21 40.75 24.92
N ASN A 207 8.26 40.13 23.73
CA ASN A 207 8.95 40.77 22.61
C ASN A 207 8.34 40.39 21.26
N ILE A 208 7.69 41.38 20.66
CA ILE A 208 7.28 41.48 19.26
C ILE A 208 8.51 41.88 18.44
N VAL A 209 8.78 41.16 17.34
CA VAL A 209 9.53 41.62 16.14
C VAL A 209 9.13 40.66 15.03
N GLU A 210 8.15 41.00 14.20
CA GLU A 210 8.25 41.77 12.96
C GLU A 210 9.25 41.14 11.95
N SER A 211 8.70 40.44 10.95
CA SER A 211 9.40 40.09 9.71
C SER A 211 9.99 41.32 9.05
N PRO A 212 11.03 41.14 8.24
CA PRO A 212 10.89 41.56 6.85
C PRO A 212 11.36 40.51 5.83
N GLU A 213 10.95 40.79 4.61
CA GLU A 213 10.82 39.94 3.44
C GLU A 213 12.13 39.55 2.72
N SER A 214 11.97 38.59 1.80
CA SER A 214 12.54 38.57 0.44
C SER A 214 14.05 38.35 0.23
N SER A 215 14.38 37.17 -0.28
CA SER A 215 15.26 36.93 -1.46
C SER A 215 15.09 35.44 -1.83
N GLY A 216 14.98 34.97 -3.07
CA GLY A 216 15.38 35.52 -4.35
C GLY A 216 16.40 34.57 -4.99
N TYR A 217 15.91 33.49 -5.62
CA TYR A 217 16.63 32.51 -6.48
C TYR A 217 17.72 31.69 -5.73
N GLU A 218 17.92 30.39 -5.98
CA GLU A 218 18.52 29.80 -7.18
C GLU A 218 18.16 28.30 -7.30
N ASP A 219 18.09 27.85 -8.56
CA ASP A 219 18.04 26.46 -9.00
C ASP A 219 19.21 25.65 -8.43
N GLU A 220 18.93 24.55 -7.74
CA GLU A 220 19.89 23.44 -7.55
C GLU A 220 19.11 22.12 -7.60
N ASP A 221 18.69 21.73 -8.81
CA ASP A 221 18.20 20.39 -9.15
C ASP A 221 19.37 19.37 -9.29
N GLU A 222 20.38 19.42 -8.42
CA GLU A 222 21.60 18.60 -8.59
C GLU A 222 21.63 17.30 -7.76
N ASP A 223 20.65 17.07 -6.87
CA ASP A 223 20.59 15.84 -6.05
C ASP A 223 19.63 14.75 -6.58
N TYR A 224 19.02 14.96 -7.75
CA TYR A 224 18.08 14.00 -8.33
C TYR A 224 18.74 12.73 -8.90
N GLU A 225 20.06 12.72 -9.14
CA GLU A 225 20.76 11.58 -9.75
C GLU A 225 21.35 10.56 -8.75
N SER A 226 21.58 10.97 -7.49
CA SER A 226 22.24 10.10 -6.50
C SER A 226 21.32 8.97 -6.01
N GLY A 227 20.03 9.24 -5.85
CA GLY A 227 19.01 8.22 -5.54
C GLY A 227 18.63 7.34 -6.75
N LYS A 228 18.74 7.88 -7.95
CA LYS A 228 18.41 7.19 -9.21
C LYS A 228 19.42 6.07 -9.48
N SER A 229 20.71 6.34 -9.27
CA SER A 229 21.80 5.38 -9.50
C SER A 229 21.75 4.15 -8.59
N ALA A 230 21.33 4.32 -7.32
CA ALA A 230 21.19 3.22 -6.37
C ALA A 230 19.92 2.38 -6.61
N ALA A 231 18.87 2.98 -7.16
CA ALA A 231 17.67 2.29 -7.61
C ALA A 231 17.90 1.57 -8.96
N GLU A 232 18.66 2.18 -9.88
CA GLU A 232 18.98 1.63 -11.20
C GLU A 232 19.85 0.37 -11.14
N ALA A 233 20.77 0.29 -10.18
CA ALA A 233 21.59 -0.91 -9.96
C ALA A 233 20.81 -2.14 -9.47
N ARG A 234 19.52 -1.99 -9.12
CA ARG A 234 18.66 -3.06 -8.60
C ARG A 234 17.56 -3.50 -9.60
N ILE A 235 17.57 -3.00 -10.84
CA ILE A 235 16.61 -3.33 -11.91
C ILE A 235 16.91 -4.71 -12.53
N GLU A 236 17.09 -5.74 -11.71
CA GLU A 236 17.06 -7.12 -12.16
C GLU A 236 15.60 -7.60 -12.09
N THR A 237 14.78 -7.24 -13.09
CA THR A 237 13.31 -7.46 -13.17
C THR A 237 12.54 -6.81 -12.01
N GLY A 238 11.76 -5.75 -12.29
CA GLY A 238 11.13 -4.89 -11.28
C GLY A 238 10.53 -5.65 -10.11
N PHE A 239 11.03 -5.34 -8.92
CA PHE A 239 10.66 -5.99 -7.66
C PHE A 239 9.15 -6.13 -7.48
N MET A 240 8.40 -5.08 -7.83
CA MET A 240 6.93 -5.04 -7.74
C MET A 240 6.23 -5.89 -8.81
N SER A 241 6.85 -6.13 -9.96
CA SER A 241 6.27 -7.01 -11.02
C SER A 241 6.17 -8.47 -10.57
N ARG A 242 6.97 -8.89 -9.57
CA ARG A 242 6.94 -10.24 -8.99
C ARG A 242 5.69 -10.49 -8.15
N LEU A 243 4.99 -9.45 -7.71
CA LEU A 243 3.75 -9.52 -6.91
C LEU A 243 2.56 -10.14 -7.66
N PHE A 244 2.68 -10.26 -8.98
CA PHE A 244 1.61 -10.70 -9.88
C PHE A 244 1.92 -12.06 -10.52
N ARG A 245 2.91 -12.80 -10.01
CA ARG A 245 3.17 -14.16 -10.50
C ARG A 245 2.06 -15.09 -9.99
N PRO A 246 1.49 -15.96 -10.84
CA PRO A 246 0.54 -16.97 -10.40
C PRO A 246 1.12 -17.80 -9.25
N ARG A 247 0.32 -18.01 -8.19
CA ARG A 247 0.70 -18.93 -7.11
C ARG A 247 0.78 -20.32 -7.73
N ARG A 248 1.96 -20.94 -7.67
CA ARG A 248 2.11 -22.36 -7.97
C ARG A 248 1.48 -23.13 -6.82
N ASN A 249 0.36 -23.79 -7.07
CA ASN A 249 -0.17 -24.84 -6.20
C ASN A 249 0.78 -26.04 -6.19
#